data_AF-A0A9D0XRU5-F1
#
_entry.id   AF-A0A9D0XRU5-F1
#
_cell.length_a   1.000
_cell.length_b   1.000
_cell.length_c   1.000
_cell.angle_alpha   90.00
_cell.angle_beta   90.00
_cell.angle_gamma   90.00
#
_symmetry.space_group_name_H-M   'P 1'
#
loop_
_entity.id
_entity.type
_entity.pdbx_description
1 polymer ?
#
loop_
_entity_poly.entity_id
_entity_poly.type
_entity_poly.pdbx_seq_one_letter_code
_entity_poly.pdbx_strand_id
1 'polypeptide(L)'
;MAGSLFDQLKKSGLVDEKKAKKAKQEQHQQNKKKRANKTKKGQAVVSEAALLAAQAAEEKAKRDRKLNLERQQQQAKKAKLAELRQIIDTNKINDYDGDIVYHFADGKQVKRLNVNSKIHRGLVV
;
A
#
# COMPACT_ATOMS: atom_id res chain seq x y z
N MET A 1 49.31 -19.25 22.98
CA MET A 1 48.98 -18.05 22.18
C MET A 1 50.24 -17.60 21.47
N ALA A 2 50.26 -17.66 20.13
CA ALA A 2 51.43 -17.27 19.34
C ALA A 2 51.59 -15.74 19.41
N GLY A 3 52.70 -15.27 19.98
CA GLY A 3 53.05 -13.85 19.96
C GLY A 3 53.23 -13.38 18.52
N SER A 4 52.79 -12.16 18.22
CA SER A 4 52.95 -11.54 16.90
C SER A 4 54.41 -11.63 16.43
N LEU A 5 54.67 -11.78 15.12
CA LEU A 5 56.02 -11.71 14.52
C LEU A 5 56.82 -10.49 15.03
N PHE A 6 56.10 -9.40 15.31
CA PHE A 6 56.65 -8.19 15.91
C PHE A 6 57.19 -8.39 17.34
N ASP A 7 56.53 -9.19 18.17
CA ASP A 7 57.02 -9.52 19.52
C ASP A 7 58.23 -10.45 19.47
N GLN A 8 58.36 -11.29 18.44
CA GLN A 8 59.55 -12.10 18.21
C GLN A 8 60.75 -11.23 17.80
N LEU A 9 60.54 -10.24 16.93
CA LEU A 9 61.56 -9.28 16.49
C LEU A 9 61.96 -8.28 17.60
N LYS A 10 61.05 -7.98 18.52
CA LYS A 10 61.32 -7.13 19.68
C LYS A 10 62.15 -7.88 20.73
N LYS A 11 61.84 -9.16 20.97
CA LYS A 11 62.59 -10.03 21.90
C LYS A 11 64.01 -10.33 21.42
N SER A 12 64.27 -10.33 20.10
CA SER A 12 65.60 -10.54 19.53
C SER A 12 66.49 -9.28 19.53
N GLY A 13 66.02 -8.15 20.07
CA GLY A 13 66.81 -6.91 20.18
C GLY A 13 67.00 -6.14 18.87
N LEU A 14 66.40 -6.60 17.76
CA LEU A 14 66.53 -5.99 16.43
C LEU A 14 65.64 -4.75 16.23
N VAL A 15 64.69 -4.48 17.14
CA VAL A 15 63.71 -3.40 16.98
C VAL A 15 63.63 -2.54 18.23
N ASP A 16 63.90 -1.26 18.03
CA ASP A 16 63.88 -0.20 19.04
C ASP A 16 62.42 0.14 19.43
N GLU A 17 62.02 -0.12 20.68
CA GLU A 17 60.61 -0.05 21.12
C GLU A 17 59.95 1.29 20.83
N LYS A 18 60.73 2.36 20.89
CA LYS A 18 60.30 3.74 20.65
C LYS A 18 59.86 3.95 19.20
N LYS A 19 60.61 3.42 18.24
CA LYS A 19 60.27 3.50 16.80
C LYS A 19 59.06 2.64 16.48
N ALA A 20 58.99 1.48 17.12
CA ALA A 20 57.90 0.53 17.00
C ALA A 20 56.54 1.11 17.49
N LYS A 21 56.54 1.80 18.63
CA LYS A 21 55.35 2.50 19.16
C LYS A 21 54.94 3.67 18.26
N LYS A 22 55.89 4.46 17.74
CA LYS A 22 55.63 5.55 16.78
C LYS A 22 54.98 5.05 15.50
N ALA A 23 55.52 3.98 14.91
CA ALA A 23 54.95 3.38 13.69
C ALA A 23 53.51 2.88 13.90
N LYS A 24 53.22 2.21 15.03
CA LYS A 24 51.84 1.81 15.37
C LYS A 24 50.91 3.01 15.54
N GLN A 25 51.36 4.07 16.22
CA GLN A 25 50.58 5.30 16.38
C GLN A 25 50.31 5.99 15.04
N GLU A 26 51.31 6.07 14.16
CA GLU A 26 51.16 6.65 12.82
C GLU A 26 50.20 5.84 11.96
N GLN A 27 50.29 4.50 11.96
CA GLN A 27 49.32 3.65 11.28
C GLN A 27 47.90 3.85 11.84
N HIS A 28 47.77 3.95 13.16
CA HIS A 28 46.47 4.19 13.80
C HIS A 28 45.88 5.55 13.43
N GLN A 29 46.73 6.60 13.37
CA GLN A 29 46.33 7.94 12.95
C GLN A 29 45.97 7.99 11.46
N GLN A 30 46.73 7.33 10.59
CA GLN A 30 46.42 7.22 9.16
C GLN A 30 45.09 6.50 8.94
N ASN A 31 44.83 5.42 9.67
CA ASN A 31 43.55 4.70 9.59
C ASN A 31 42.39 5.56 10.12
N LYS A 32 42.58 6.32 11.19
CA LYS A 32 41.58 7.30 11.66
C LYS A 32 41.29 8.39 10.61
N LYS A 33 42.34 8.95 9.99
CA LYS A 33 42.20 9.96 8.92
C LYS A 33 41.51 9.39 7.67
N LYS A 34 41.85 8.16 7.26
CA LYS A 34 41.18 7.46 6.15
C LYS A 34 39.70 7.20 6.44
N ARG A 35 39.36 6.75 7.66
CA ARG A 35 37.96 6.54 8.09
C ARG A 35 37.20 7.87 8.16
N ALA A 36 37.79 8.91 8.73
CA ALA A 36 37.20 10.26 8.79
C ALA A 36 36.98 10.88 7.40
N ASN A 37 37.91 10.67 6.45
CA ASN A 37 37.71 11.09 5.06
C ASN A 37 36.65 10.25 4.34
N LYS A 38 36.50 8.96 4.67
CA LYS A 38 35.47 8.10 4.10
C LYS A 38 34.06 8.45 4.62
N THR A 39 33.94 8.83 5.89
CA THR A 39 32.69 9.37 6.46
C THR A 39 32.37 10.79 5.97
N LYS A 40 33.37 11.65 5.74
CA LYS A 40 33.17 12.95 5.06
C LYS A 40 32.77 12.78 3.59
N LYS A 41 33.25 11.74 2.92
CA LYS A 41 32.74 11.29 1.60
C LYS A 41 31.45 10.44 1.69
N GLY A 42 30.78 10.43 2.83
CA GLY A 42 29.53 9.70 3.08
C GLY A 42 28.30 10.24 2.35
N GLN A 43 28.45 11.20 1.43
CA GLN A 43 27.33 11.82 0.71
C GLN A 43 26.95 11.11 -0.61
N ALA A 44 27.81 10.25 -1.17
CA ALA A 44 27.52 9.68 -2.50
C ALA A 44 26.69 8.38 -2.46
N VAL A 45 26.83 7.54 -1.44
CA VAL A 45 26.14 6.22 -1.39
C VAL A 45 24.71 6.33 -0.87
N VAL A 46 24.41 7.37 -0.08
CA VAL A 46 23.04 7.67 0.40
C VAL A 46 22.15 8.20 -0.73
N SER A 47 22.73 8.78 -1.79
CA SER A 47 22.01 9.40 -2.91
C SER A 47 21.28 8.36 -3.78
N GLU A 48 21.99 7.38 -4.36
CA GLU A 48 21.37 6.44 -5.31
C GLU A 48 20.39 5.47 -4.63
N ALA A 49 20.74 4.93 -3.47
CA ALA A 49 19.86 4.02 -2.74
C ALA A 49 18.59 4.71 -2.24
N ALA A 50 18.69 5.97 -1.77
CA ALA A 50 17.51 6.74 -1.36
C ALA A 50 16.65 7.16 -2.56
N LEU A 51 17.27 7.51 -3.70
CA LEU A 51 16.55 7.82 -4.93
C LEU A 51 15.79 6.60 -5.47
N LEU A 52 16.42 5.43 -5.51
CA LEU A 52 15.76 4.18 -5.91
C LEU A 52 14.64 3.78 -4.94
N ALA A 53 14.83 3.97 -3.63
CA ALA A 53 13.80 3.73 -2.64
C ALA A 53 12.62 4.70 -2.78
N ALA A 54 12.87 5.98 -3.07
CA ALA A 54 11.84 6.98 -3.33
C ALA A 54 11.05 6.66 -4.60
N GLN A 55 11.73 6.29 -5.69
CA GLN A 55 11.10 5.86 -6.95
C GLN A 55 10.22 4.62 -6.74
N ALA A 56 10.72 3.60 -6.04
CA ALA A 56 9.95 2.41 -5.73
C ALA A 56 8.72 2.70 -4.84
N ALA A 57 8.83 3.66 -3.91
CA ALA A 57 7.71 4.10 -3.08
C ALA A 57 6.65 4.84 -3.90
N GLU A 58 7.06 5.71 -4.82
CA GLU A 58 6.15 6.40 -5.74
C GLU A 58 5.42 5.43 -6.68
N GLU A 59 6.13 4.44 -7.22
CA GLU A 59 5.53 3.42 -8.08
C GLU A 59 4.50 2.58 -7.35
N LYS A 60 4.81 2.16 -6.11
CA LYS A 60 3.85 1.48 -5.23
C LYS A 60 2.63 2.35 -4.95
N ALA A 61 2.83 3.62 -4.57
CA ALA A 61 1.74 4.55 -4.33
C ALA A 61 0.85 4.77 -5.58
N LYS A 62 1.45 4.85 -6.77
CA LYS A 62 0.71 4.94 -8.04
C LYS A 62 -0.12 3.68 -8.29
N ARG A 63 0.44 2.50 -8.03
CA ARG A 63 -0.27 1.22 -8.18
C ARG A 63 -1.42 1.08 -7.19
N ASP A 64 -1.20 1.44 -5.93
CA ASP A 64 -2.20 1.39 -4.88
C ASP A 64 -3.36 2.36 -5.15
N ARG A 65 -3.06 3.56 -5.65
CA ARG A 65 -4.09 4.53 -6.09
C ARG A 65 -4.97 3.95 -7.19
N LYS A 66 -4.38 3.28 -8.20
CA LYS A 66 -5.16 2.64 -9.28
C LYS A 66 -6.06 1.54 -8.75
N LEU A 67 -5.54 0.64 -7.92
CA LEU A 67 -6.31 -0.43 -7.28
C LEU A 67 -7.45 0.11 -6.41
N ASN A 68 -7.21 1.19 -5.66
CA ASN A 68 -8.24 1.81 -4.84
C ASN A 68 -9.33 2.48 -5.70
N LEU A 69 -8.96 3.14 -6.79
CA LEU A 69 -9.93 3.70 -7.73
C LEU A 69 -10.83 2.61 -8.34
N GLU A 70 -10.26 1.48 -8.75
CA GLU A 70 -11.03 0.34 -9.26
C GLU A 70 -12.01 -0.21 -8.22
N ARG A 71 -11.55 -0.39 -6.97
CA ARG A 71 -12.41 -0.83 -5.86
C ARG A 71 -13.53 0.17 -5.57
N GLN A 72 -13.23 1.47 -5.54
CA GLN A 72 -14.22 2.53 -5.34
C GLN A 72 -15.28 2.52 -6.44
N GLN A 73 -14.89 2.33 -7.71
CA GLN A 73 -15.84 2.23 -8.81
C GLN A 73 -16.76 1.01 -8.67
N GLN A 74 -16.22 -0.14 -8.27
CA GLN A 74 -17.02 -1.34 -8.03
C GLN A 74 -17.98 -1.16 -6.84
N GLN A 75 -17.50 -0.55 -5.75
CA GLN A 75 -18.32 -0.23 -4.58
C GLN A 75 -19.43 0.77 -4.93
N ALA A 76 -19.13 1.81 -5.72
CA ALA A 76 -20.12 2.80 -6.15
C ALA A 76 -21.24 2.16 -6.99
N LYS A 77 -20.90 1.24 -7.91
CA LYS A 77 -21.90 0.48 -8.68
C LYS A 77 -22.79 -0.36 -7.76
N LYS A 78 -22.19 -1.05 -6.78
CA LYS A 78 -22.92 -1.85 -5.79
C LYS A 78 -23.81 -0.98 -4.90
N ALA A 79 -23.31 0.19 -4.47
CA ALA A 79 -24.04 1.13 -3.63
C ALA A 79 -25.30 1.65 -4.34
N LYS A 80 -25.18 2.06 -5.60
CA LYS A 80 -26.34 2.47 -6.41
C LYS A 80 -27.40 1.38 -6.54
N LEU A 81 -26.98 0.13 -6.80
CA LEU A 81 -27.91 -0.99 -6.89
C LEU A 81 -28.59 -1.28 -5.54
N ALA A 82 -27.85 -1.18 -4.44
CA ALA A 82 -28.39 -1.37 -3.10
C ALA A 82 -29.39 -0.26 -2.74
N GLU A 83 -29.07 1.00 -3.07
CA GLU A 83 -29.97 2.14 -2.87
C GLU A 83 -31.28 1.97 -3.66
N LEU A 84 -31.20 1.60 -4.93
CA LEU A 84 -32.39 1.31 -5.74
C LEU A 84 -33.23 0.17 -5.14
N ARG A 85 -32.58 -0.91 -4.70
CA ARG A 85 -33.27 -2.02 -4.02
C ARG A 85 -33.94 -1.54 -2.74
N GLN A 86 -33.29 -0.72 -1.93
CA GLN A 86 -33.85 -0.18 -0.70
C GLN A 86 -35.10 0.67 -0.99
N ILE A 87 -35.06 1.52 -2.01
CA ILE A 87 -36.23 2.33 -2.42
C ILE A 87 -37.39 1.41 -2.83
N ILE A 88 -37.11 0.38 -3.64
CA ILE A 88 -38.13 -0.60 -4.04
C ILE A 88 -38.68 -1.34 -2.83
N ASP A 89 -37.82 -1.84 -1.95
CA ASP A 89 -38.21 -2.61 -0.77
C ASP A 89 -39.00 -1.79 0.25
N THR A 90 -38.73 -0.49 0.34
CA THR A 90 -39.45 0.42 1.24
C THR A 90 -40.82 0.79 0.70
N ASN A 91 -40.97 0.93 -0.62
CA ASN A 91 -42.21 1.36 -1.26
C ASN A 91 -43.05 0.23 -1.84
N LYS A 92 -42.55 -1.03 -1.83
CA LYS A 92 -43.33 -2.16 -2.29
C LYS A 92 -44.59 -2.34 -1.45
N ILE A 93 -45.70 -2.58 -2.12
CA ILE A 93 -46.96 -2.92 -1.49
C ILE A 93 -47.01 -4.44 -1.45
N ASN A 94 -47.09 -5.04 -0.26
CA ASN A 94 -47.14 -6.50 -0.11
C ASN A 94 -48.60 -7.03 -0.12
N ASP A 95 -49.54 -6.25 0.40
CA ASP A 95 -50.95 -6.64 0.52
C ASP A 95 -51.74 -6.21 -0.71
N TYR A 96 -51.33 -6.68 -1.89
CA TYR A 96 -52.00 -6.32 -3.14
C TYR A 96 -52.95 -7.37 -3.68
N ASP A 97 -52.78 -8.63 -3.32
CA ASP A 97 -53.54 -9.74 -3.91
C ASP A 97 -55.05 -9.65 -3.65
N GLY A 98 -55.85 -10.15 -4.59
CA GLY A 98 -57.31 -10.11 -4.55
C GLY A 98 -57.97 -10.60 -5.84
N ASP A 99 -59.30 -10.50 -5.90
CA ASP A 99 -60.07 -11.17 -6.97
C ASP A 99 -60.22 -10.33 -8.25
N ILE A 100 -59.76 -9.07 -8.27
CA ILE A 100 -59.96 -8.16 -9.40
C ILE A 100 -58.77 -8.24 -10.34
N VAL A 101 -59.01 -8.62 -11.59
CA VAL A 101 -57.95 -8.67 -12.61
C VAL A 101 -57.69 -7.26 -13.15
N TYR A 102 -56.45 -6.80 -13.00
CA TYR A 102 -55.96 -5.56 -13.59
C TYR A 102 -55.00 -5.85 -14.74
N HIS A 103 -55.19 -5.15 -15.86
CA HIS A 103 -54.33 -5.25 -17.04
C HIS A 103 -53.40 -4.06 -17.11
N PHE A 104 -52.09 -4.32 -17.25
CA PHE A 104 -51.08 -3.27 -17.36
C PHE A 104 -50.13 -3.53 -18.53
N ALA A 105 -49.61 -2.45 -19.12
CA ALA A 105 -48.62 -2.52 -20.17
C ALA A 105 -47.22 -2.58 -19.57
N ASP A 106 -46.46 -3.61 -19.95
CA ASP A 106 -45.04 -3.75 -19.63
C ASP A 106 -44.25 -3.80 -20.95
N GLY A 107 -43.70 -2.65 -21.34
CA GLY A 107 -43.07 -2.46 -22.64
C GLY A 107 -44.07 -2.62 -23.79
N LYS A 108 -43.94 -3.72 -24.54
CA LYS A 108 -44.82 -4.05 -25.68
C LYS A 108 -45.88 -5.11 -25.37
N GLN A 109 -45.90 -5.65 -24.15
CA GLN A 109 -46.79 -6.74 -23.76
C GLN A 109 -47.81 -6.26 -22.74
N VAL A 110 -49.05 -6.72 -22.86
CA VAL A 110 -50.08 -6.53 -21.83
C VAL A 110 -50.03 -7.73 -20.89
N LYS A 111 -49.80 -7.47 -19.60
CA LYS A 111 -49.81 -8.46 -18.53
C LYS A 111 -51.03 -8.26 -17.64
N ARG A 112 -51.35 -9.28 -16.84
CA ARG A 112 -52.47 -9.27 -15.90
C ARG A 112 -51.98 -9.52 -14.48
N LEU A 113 -52.56 -8.83 -13.51
CA LEU A 113 -52.30 -8.98 -12.09
C LEU A 113 -53.62 -9.00 -11.33
N ASN A 114 -53.75 -9.93 -10.40
CA ASN A 114 -54.87 -10.00 -9.48
C ASN A 114 -54.62 -9.02 -8.33
N VAL A 115 -55.56 -8.11 -8.10
CA VAL A 115 -55.44 -7.04 -7.11
C VAL A 115 -56.71 -6.90 -6.27
N ASN A 116 -56.55 -6.37 -5.06
CA ASN A 116 -57.69 -6.01 -4.22
C ASN A 116 -58.39 -4.72 -4.66
N SER A 117 -59.62 -4.51 -4.15
CA SER A 117 -60.46 -3.36 -4.49
C SER A 117 -59.82 -2.01 -4.13
N LYS A 118 -59.07 -1.95 -3.03
CA LYS A 118 -58.39 -0.72 -2.57
C LYS A 118 -57.31 -0.28 -3.56
N ILE A 119 -56.49 -1.21 -4.01
CA ILE A 119 -55.42 -0.94 -4.98
C ILE A 119 -55.99 -0.70 -6.37
N HIS A 120 -56.97 -1.50 -6.80
CA HIS A 120 -57.62 -1.29 -8.10
C HIS A 120 -58.15 0.14 -8.24
N ARG A 121 -58.79 0.68 -7.19
CA ARG A 121 -59.27 2.08 -7.18
C ARG A 121 -58.15 3.11 -7.26
N GLY A 122 -56.98 2.83 -6.69
CA GLY A 122 -55.82 3.73 -6.75
C GLY A 122 -55.09 3.70 -8.10
N LEU A 123 -55.28 2.63 -8.90
CA LEU A 123 -54.67 2.46 -10.22
C LEU A 123 -55.52 3.00 -11.37
N VAL A 124 -56.83 3.14 -11.15
CA VAL A 124 -57.78 3.67 -12.13
C VAL A 124 -58.10 5.11 -11.74
N VAL A 125 -57.56 6.06 -12.50
CA VAL A 125 -57.86 7.51 -12.41
C VAL A 125 -59.04 7.84 -13.30
#